data_AF-A0A7S0HF09-F1
#
_entry.id   AF-A0A7S0HF09-F1
#
_cell.length_a   1.000
_cell.length_b   1.000
_cell.length_c   1.000
_cell.angle_alpha   90.00
_cell.angle_beta   90.00
_cell.angle_gamma   90.00
#
_symmetry.space_group_name_H-M   'P 1'
#
loop_
_entity.id
_entity.type
_entity.pdbx_description
1 polymer ?
#
loop_
_entity_poly.entity_id
_entity_poly.type
_entity_poly.pdbx_seq_one_letter_code
_entity_poly.pdbx_strand_id
1 'polypeptide(L)'
;GDHAFGNTDITGTLVIPANVETIGDYAFDSTKLTGLDLSNAASLVSIGLRAFGYTDITGTLVIPANVETIGDYAFDSTKLTGLDLSNAASLVSIGGNAFKETNLEGTLVIPAKVKTIGYAAFYKTKLTDLDLSSAASLVLIGDYAFADTDITGTIKTPFTVPTYNKGNSFPDGVSIVSTIPGLTKCAVAPSGAEPCWELANSTMEDIPKDFLKGNTDLTGTLKLGAAVKTIGKNAFRSTNLEGLDLSEAASLESIGDYAFRGTDITGTL
;
A
#
# COMPACT_ATOMS: atom_id res chain seq x y z
N GLY A 1 -3.69 13.72 -24.93
CA GLY A 1 -2.98 14.93 -24.48
C GLY A 1 -3.83 15.65 -23.45
N ASP A 2 -3.23 16.61 -22.75
CA ASP A 2 -3.86 17.28 -21.61
C ASP A 2 -5.06 18.13 -22.07
N HIS A 3 -6.09 18.20 -21.23
CA HIS A 3 -7.34 18.94 -21.47
C HIS A 3 -8.07 18.62 -22.78
N ALA A 4 -7.75 17.52 -23.48
CA ALA A 4 -8.22 17.26 -24.85
C ALA A 4 -9.76 17.35 -25.02
N PHE A 5 -10.52 16.89 -24.03
CA PHE A 5 -11.97 16.92 -23.97
C PHE A 5 -12.48 17.45 -22.62
N GLY A 6 -11.62 18.04 -21.79
CA GLY A 6 -12.01 18.56 -20.49
C GLY A 6 -13.07 19.67 -20.61
N ASN A 7 -14.09 19.65 -19.77
CA ASN A 7 -15.21 20.59 -19.77
C ASN A 7 -16.03 20.58 -21.08
N THR A 8 -16.13 19.43 -21.74
CA THR A 8 -16.97 19.27 -22.95
C THR A 8 -18.22 18.42 -22.68
N ASP A 9 -19.18 18.49 -23.59
CA ASP A 9 -20.44 17.73 -23.54
C ASP A 9 -20.32 16.28 -24.05
N ILE A 10 -19.10 15.74 -24.23
CA ILE A 10 -18.92 14.35 -24.67
C ILE A 10 -19.58 13.39 -23.69
N THR A 11 -20.29 12.39 -24.23
CA THR A 11 -21.12 11.46 -23.47
C THR A 11 -21.06 10.06 -24.07
N GLY A 12 -21.67 9.09 -23.38
CA GLY A 12 -21.63 7.68 -23.73
C GLY A 12 -20.38 6.98 -23.21
N THR A 13 -20.08 5.83 -23.82
CA THR A 13 -18.94 5.01 -23.46
C THR A 13 -17.71 5.39 -24.29
N LEU A 14 -16.63 5.77 -23.61
CA LEU A 14 -15.34 5.98 -24.25
C LEU A 14 -14.58 4.65 -24.35
N VAL A 15 -14.13 4.29 -25.55
CA VAL A 15 -13.25 3.15 -25.78
C VAL A 15 -11.85 3.67 -26.10
N ILE A 16 -10.86 3.28 -25.30
CA ILE A 16 -9.46 3.68 -25.53
C ILE A 16 -8.79 2.69 -26.50
N PRO A 17 -8.22 3.15 -27.63
CA PRO A 17 -7.59 2.26 -28.60
C PRO A 17 -6.19 1.79 -28.14
N ALA A 18 -5.72 0.70 -28.73
CA ALA A 18 -4.54 -0.05 -28.27
C ALA A 18 -3.23 0.74 -28.20
N ASN A 19 -3.03 1.72 -29.07
CA ASN A 19 -1.78 2.47 -29.17
C ASN A 19 -1.74 3.72 -28.29
N VAL A 20 -2.77 3.97 -27.46
CA VAL A 20 -2.73 5.08 -26.51
C VAL A 20 -1.84 4.68 -25.35
N GLU A 21 -0.71 5.36 -25.23
CA GLU A 21 0.24 5.16 -24.13
C GLU A 21 -0.12 5.99 -22.89
N THR A 22 -0.69 7.16 -23.08
CA THR A 22 -1.00 8.10 -22.00
C THR A 22 -2.37 8.73 -22.19
N ILE A 23 -3.12 8.82 -21.08
CA ILE A 23 -4.28 9.70 -20.98
C ILE A 23 -3.82 10.91 -20.19
N GLY A 24 -3.79 12.06 -20.86
CA GLY A 24 -3.20 13.29 -20.31
C GLY A 24 -3.99 13.87 -19.14
N ASP A 25 -3.39 14.86 -18.50
CA ASP A 25 -3.98 15.55 -17.35
C ASP A 25 -5.27 16.25 -17.80
N TYR A 26 -6.33 16.11 -16.99
CA TYR A 26 -7.66 16.68 -17.24
C TYR A 26 -8.27 16.30 -18.60
N ALA A 27 -7.82 15.22 -19.26
CA ALA A 27 -8.19 14.89 -20.64
C ALA A 27 -9.72 14.76 -20.85
N PHE A 28 -10.45 14.25 -19.86
CA PHE A 28 -11.90 14.08 -19.87
C PHE A 28 -12.56 14.61 -18.59
N ASP A 29 -11.89 15.51 -17.87
CA ASP A 29 -12.41 16.12 -16.64
C ASP A 29 -13.73 16.84 -16.92
N SER A 30 -14.69 16.70 -16.02
CA SER A 30 -15.98 17.40 -16.07
C SER A 30 -16.74 17.18 -17.39
N THR A 31 -16.70 15.94 -17.91
CA THR A 31 -17.47 15.49 -19.08
C THR A 31 -18.69 14.67 -18.68
N LYS A 32 -19.58 14.39 -19.64
CA LYS A 32 -20.80 13.58 -19.44
C LYS A 32 -20.62 12.11 -19.82
N LEU A 33 -19.38 11.62 -19.83
CA LEU A 33 -19.08 10.21 -20.11
C LEU A 33 -19.77 9.33 -19.06
N THR A 34 -20.44 8.27 -19.53
CA THR A 34 -21.16 7.33 -18.67
C THR A 34 -20.47 5.98 -18.57
N GLY A 35 -19.50 5.71 -19.45
CA GLY A 35 -18.70 4.49 -19.40
C GLY A 35 -17.29 4.72 -19.93
N LEU A 36 -16.38 3.85 -19.50
CA LEU A 36 -15.00 3.81 -19.94
C LEU A 36 -14.59 2.34 -20.15
N ASP A 37 -14.10 2.04 -21.34
CA ASP A 37 -13.56 0.74 -21.71
C ASP A 37 -12.06 0.87 -22.00
N LEU A 38 -11.26 0.26 -21.12
CA LEU A 38 -9.81 0.15 -21.24
C LEU A 38 -9.36 -1.24 -21.72
N SER A 39 -10.27 -2.16 -22.05
CA SER A 39 -9.91 -3.56 -22.37
C SER A 39 -8.99 -3.68 -23.59
N ASN A 40 -9.08 -2.72 -24.51
CA ASN A 40 -8.25 -2.64 -25.71
C ASN A 40 -6.98 -1.80 -25.51
N ALA A 41 -6.80 -1.12 -24.38
CA ALA A 41 -5.72 -0.16 -24.15
C ALA A 41 -4.39 -0.85 -23.77
N ALA A 42 -3.91 -1.74 -24.63
CA ALA A 42 -2.76 -2.60 -24.38
C ALA A 42 -1.45 -1.83 -24.13
N SER A 43 -1.27 -0.65 -24.73
CA SER A 43 -0.07 0.17 -24.52
C SER A 43 -0.21 1.21 -23.42
N LEU A 44 -1.35 1.29 -22.71
CA LEU A 44 -1.59 2.34 -21.72
C LEU A 44 -0.67 2.17 -20.51
N VAL A 45 0.14 3.19 -20.25
CA VAL A 45 1.13 3.25 -19.16
C VAL A 45 0.66 4.18 -18.05
N SER A 46 0.02 5.30 -18.37
CA SER A 46 -0.37 6.29 -17.36
C SER A 46 -1.75 6.92 -17.60
N ILE A 47 -2.42 7.18 -16.49
CA ILE A 47 -3.67 7.96 -16.41
C ILE A 47 -3.33 9.22 -15.61
N GLY A 48 -3.43 10.39 -16.24
CA GLY A 48 -2.98 11.67 -15.70
C GLY A 48 -3.81 12.23 -14.55
N LEU A 49 -3.33 13.34 -14.01
CA LEU A 49 -4.00 14.15 -12.99
C LEU A 49 -5.43 14.46 -13.45
N ARG A 50 -6.42 14.03 -12.66
CA ARG A 50 -7.84 14.29 -12.91
C ARG A 50 -8.32 13.93 -14.33
N ALA A 51 -7.71 12.92 -14.95
CA ALA A 51 -8.04 12.53 -16.33
C ALA A 51 -9.54 12.28 -16.57
N PHE A 52 -10.26 11.75 -15.58
CA PHE A 52 -11.70 11.42 -15.61
C PHE A 52 -12.47 11.96 -14.40
N GLY A 53 -11.95 13.00 -13.74
CA GLY A 53 -12.61 13.62 -12.59
C GLY A 53 -13.97 14.21 -12.97
N TYR A 54 -14.91 14.20 -12.03
CA TYR A 54 -16.26 14.75 -12.20
C TYR A 54 -17.00 14.25 -13.46
N THR A 55 -16.86 12.96 -13.77
CA THR A 55 -17.62 12.30 -14.85
C THR A 55 -18.73 11.40 -14.30
N ASP A 56 -19.69 11.04 -15.16
CA ASP A 56 -20.76 10.10 -14.83
C ASP A 56 -20.38 8.63 -15.06
N ILE A 57 -19.09 8.33 -15.23
CA ILE A 57 -18.59 6.98 -15.51
C ILE A 57 -19.02 6.04 -14.38
N THR A 58 -19.66 4.93 -14.74
CA THR A 58 -20.17 3.93 -13.80
C THR A 58 -19.77 2.51 -14.20
N GLY A 59 -20.12 1.54 -13.37
CA GLY A 59 -19.75 0.13 -13.52
C GLY A 59 -18.36 -0.17 -12.94
N THR A 60 -17.78 -1.27 -13.41
CA THR A 60 -16.47 -1.75 -12.96
C THR A 60 -15.38 -1.25 -13.90
N LEU A 61 -14.41 -0.53 -13.34
CA LEU A 61 -13.19 -0.15 -14.04
C LEU A 61 -12.16 -1.28 -13.94
N VAL A 62 -11.75 -1.82 -15.09
CA VAL A 62 -10.67 -2.81 -15.16
C VAL A 62 -9.40 -2.09 -15.61
N ILE A 63 -8.34 -2.14 -14.78
CA ILE A 63 -7.06 -1.51 -15.09
C ILE A 63 -6.18 -2.47 -15.92
N PRO A 64 -5.71 -2.08 -17.12
CA PRO A 64 -4.83 -2.90 -17.95
C PRO A 64 -3.47 -3.19 -17.32
N ALA A 65 -2.80 -4.25 -17.80
CA ALA A 65 -1.58 -4.76 -17.19
C ALA A 65 -0.37 -3.82 -17.22
N ASN A 66 -0.31 -2.93 -18.21
CA ASN A 66 0.82 -2.03 -18.42
C ASN A 66 0.66 -0.68 -17.71
N VAL A 67 -0.50 -0.41 -17.09
CA VAL A 67 -0.68 0.83 -16.34
C VAL A 67 0.23 0.82 -15.12
N GLU A 68 1.14 1.78 -15.06
CA GLU A 68 2.09 1.97 -13.97
C GLU A 68 1.59 3.01 -12.97
N THR A 69 0.88 4.03 -13.44
CA THR A 69 0.46 5.17 -12.61
C THR A 69 -0.99 5.58 -12.86
N ILE A 70 -1.70 5.79 -11.76
CA ILE A 70 -2.99 6.48 -11.72
C ILE A 70 -2.75 7.79 -10.98
N GLY A 71 -2.94 8.92 -11.67
CA GLY A 71 -2.66 10.24 -11.16
C GLY A 71 -3.59 10.70 -10.05
N ASP A 72 -3.23 11.81 -9.40
CA ASP A 72 -4.07 12.42 -8.38
C ASP A 72 -5.44 12.77 -8.97
N TYR A 73 -6.51 12.61 -8.20
CA TYR A 73 -7.89 12.90 -8.60
C TYR A 73 -8.37 12.20 -9.90
N ALA A 74 -7.65 11.21 -10.45
CA ALA A 74 -7.89 10.66 -11.78
C ALA A 74 -9.35 10.26 -12.04
N PHE A 75 -10.04 9.71 -11.02
CA PHE A 75 -11.43 9.29 -11.03
C PHE A 75 -12.23 9.88 -9.84
N ASP A 76 -11.80 11.05 -9.34
CA ASP A 76 -12.50 11.78 -8.27
C ASP A 76 -13.95 12.07 -8.67
N SER A 77 -14.88 11.80 -7.75
CA SER A 77 -16.30 12.11 -7.90
C SER A 77 -16.95 11.47 -9.13
N THR A 78 -16.55 10.25 -9.47
CA THR A 78 -17.19 9.41 -10.50
C THR A 78 -18.23 8.47 -9.90
N LYS A 79 -19.04 7.83 -10.75
CA LYS A 79 -20.08 6.86 -10.34
C LYS A 79 -19.63 5.41 -10.42
N LEU A 80 -18.30 5.16 -10.44
CA LEU A 80 -17.73 3.81 -10.45
C LEU A 80 -18.23 3.02 -9.24
N THR A 81 -18.64 1.78 -9.48
CA THR A 81 -19.09 0.84 -8.44
C THR A 81 -18.09 -0.26 -8.17
N GLY A 82 -17.21 -0.56 -9.14
CA GLY A 82 -16.16 -1.56 -8.97
C GLY A 82 -14.82 -1.08 -9.52
N LEU A 83 -13.73 -1.60 -8.94
CA LEU A 83 -12.38 -1.41 -9.40
C LEU A 83 -11.67 -2.77 -9.39
N ASP A 84 -11.26 -3.23 -10.57
CA ASP A 84 -10.52 -4.46 -10.75
C ASP A 84 -9.05 -4.15 -11.08
N LEU A 85 -8.18 -4.48 -10.13
CA LEU A 85 -6.73 -4.36 -10.24
C LEU A 85 -6.04 -5.71 -10.47
N SER A 86 -6.77 -6.81 -10.66
CA SER A 86 -6.18 -8.16 -10.76
C SER A 86 -5.23 -8.29 -11.96
N ASN A 87 -5.50 -7.54 -13.03
CA ASN A 87 -4.68 -7.51 -14.22
C ASN A 87 -3.56 -6.47 -14.16
N ALA A 88 -3.57 -5.53 -13.20
CA ALA A 88 -2.68 -4.37 -13.14
C ALA A 88 -1.27 -4.72 -12.63
N ALA A 89 -0.59 -5.65 -13.31
CA ALA A 89 0.68 -6.24 -12.90
C ALA A 89 1.86 -5.26 -12.86
N SER A 90 1.75 -4.10 -13.52
CA SER A 90 2.76 -3.05 -13.54
C SER A 90 2.41 -1.84 -12.66
N LEU A 91 1.24 -1.82 -12.00
CA LEU A 91 0.79 -0.68 -11.22
C LEU A 91 1.73 -0.43 -10.03
N VAL A 92 2.31 0.76 -9.98
CA VAL A 92 3.28 1.19 -8.95
C VAL A 92 2.64 2.20 -8.00
N SER A 93 1.81 3.12 -8.49
CA SER A 93 1.28 4.20 -7.67
C SER A 93 -0.17 4.53 -7.97
N ILE A 94 -0.96 4.68 -6.89
CA ILE A 94 -2.30 5.25 -6.91
C ILE A 94 -2.22 6.64 -6.27
N GLY A 95 -2.53 7.68 -7.03
CA GLY A 95 -2.43 9.08 -6.63
C GLY A 95 -3.36 9.47 -5.49
N GLY A 96 -3.10 10.65 -4.92
CA GLY A 96 -3.95 11.24 -3.90
C GLY A 96 -5.35 11.56 -4.45
N ASN A 97 -6.38 11.24 -3.70
CA ASN A 97 -7.79 11.42 -4.08
C ASN A 97 -8.19 10.71 -5.39
N ALA A 98 -7.40 9.75 -5.89
CA ALA A 98 -7.60 9.15 -7.21
C ALA A 98 -9.01 8.57 -7.43
N PHE A 99 -9.64 8.02 -6.39
CA PHE A 99 -10.99 7.46 -6.38
C PHE A 99 -11.87 8.06 -5.27
N LYS A 100 -11.56 9.29 -4.85
CA LYS A 100 -12.31 10.01 -3.82
C LYS A 100 -13.78 10.18 -4.25
N GLU A 101 -14.71 10.03 -3.30
CA GLU A 101 -16.14 10.29 -3.50
C GLU A 101 -16.75 9.46 -4.66
N THR A 102 -16.28 8.22 -4.82
CA THR A 102 -16.84 7.23 -5.75
C THR A 102 -17.77 6.24 -5.04
N ASN A 103 -18.51 5.42 -5.79
CA ASN A 103 -19.37 4.37 -5.23
C ASN A 103 -18.67 3.00 -5.18
N LEU A 104 -17.34 2.95 -5.21
CA LEU A 104 -16.59 1.69 -5.16
C LEU A 104 -17.00 0.87 -3.95
N GLU A 105 -17.43 -0.37 -4.17
CA GLU A 105 -17.91 -1.27 -3.13
C GLU A 105 -17.18 -2.62 -3.15
N GLY A 106 -17.37 -3.42 -2.10
CA GLY A 106 -16.76 -4.74 -1.97
C GLY A 106 -15.31 -4.72 -1.49
N THR A 107 -14.57 -5.78 -1.81
CA THR A 107 -13.16 -5.95 -1.41
C THR A 107 -12.23 -5.37 -2.45
N LEU A 108 -11.36 -4.45 -2.04
CA LEU A 108 -10.25 -3.98 -2.88
C LEU A 108 -9.02 -4.88 -2.69
N VAL A 109 -8.49 -5.45 -3.77
CA VAL A 109 -7.25 -6.24 -3.75
C VAL A 109 -6.11 -5.40 -4.33
N ILE A 110 -5.03 -5.19 -3.55
CA ILE A 110 -3.88 -4.40 -3.99
C ILE A 110 -2.81 -5.32 -4.62
N PRO A 111 -2.38 -5.07 -5.89
CA PRO A 111 -1.42 -5.93 -6.57
C PRO A 111 0.03 -5.71 -6.08
N ALA A 112 0.89 -6.69 -6.36
CA ALA A 112 2.21 -6.83 -5.73
C ALA A 112 3.21 -5.71 -5.96
N LYS A 113 3.09 -4.97 -7.07
CA LYS A 113 4.02 -3.89 -7.41
C LYS A 113 3.59 -2.52 -6.88
N VAL A 114 2.39 -2.39 -6.32
CA VAL A 114 1.94 -1.11 -5.77
C VAL A 114 2.83 -0.75 -4.61
N LYS A 115 3.50 0.41 -4.71
CA LYS A 115 4.38 0.97 -3.69
C LYS A 115 3.67 2.02 -2.86
N THR A 116 2.75 2.78 -3.46
CA THR A 116 2.14 3.94 -2.81
C THR A 116 0.65 4.02 -3.11
N ILE A 117 -0.13 4.21 -2.06
CA ILE A 117 -1.53 4.65 -2.10
C ILE A 117 -1.56 6.07 -1.51
N GLY A 118 -1.97 7.05 -2.30
CA GLY A 118 -1.88 8.47 -1.95
C GLY A 118 -2.85 8.92 -0.86
N TYR A 119 -2.67 10.18 -0.44
CA TYR A 119 -3.58 10.88 0.48
C TYR A 119 -5.03 10.78 0.01
N ALA A 120 -5.95 10.34 0.87
CA ALA A 120 -7.38 10.26 0.57
C ALA A 120 -7.76 9.49 -0.73
N ALA A 121 -6.89 8.59 -1.22
CA ALA A 121 -7.06 7.90 -2.51
C ALA A 121 -8.44 7.24 -2.69
N PHE A 122 -9.00 6.65 -1.65
CA PHE A 122 -10.31 6.00 -1.60
C PHE A 122 -11.22 6.61 -0.52
N TYR A 123 -11.03 7.90 -0.19
CA TYR A 123 -11.86 8.62 0.77
C TYR A 123 -13.31 8.69 0.30
N LYS A 124 -14.28 8.48 1.20
CA LYS A 124 -15.72 8.49 0.87
C LYS A 124 -16.09 7.51 -0.23
N THR A 125 -15.65 6.26 -0.09
CA THR A 125 -16.09 5.13 -0.92
C THR A 125 -16.90 4.14 -0.10
N LYS A 126 -17.47 3.11 -0.71
CA LYS A 126 -18.28 2.07 -0.05
C LYS A 126 -17.54 0.73 0.07
N LEU A 127 -16.20 0.78 -0.01
CA LEU A 127 -15.36 -0.41 0.13
C LEU A 127 -15.65 -1.04 1.49
N THR A 128 -15.91 -2.34 1.50
CA THR A 128 -16.25 -3.09 2.72
C THR A 128 -15.04 -3.84 3.28
N ASP A 129 -14.00 -4.03 2.46
CA ASP A 129 -12.79 -4.76 2.83
C ASP A 129 -11.59 -4.36 1.97
N LEU A 130 -10.38 -4.66 2.46
CA LEU A 130 -9.11 -4.37 1.80
C LEU A 130 -8.16 -5.55 1.97
N ASP A 131 -7.81 -6.20 0.87
CA ASP A 131 -6.82 -7.27 0.83
C ASP A 131 -5.45 -6.74 0.38
N LEU A 132 -4.50 -6.76 1.31
CA LEU A 132 -3.10 -6.40 1.08
C LEU A 132 -2.17 -7.62 1.02
N SER A 133 -2.70 -8.85 1.02
CA SER A 133 -1.92 -10.10 1.07
C SER A 133 -0.94 -10.22 -0.10
N SER A 134 -1.30 -9.67 -1.25
CA SER A 134 -0.46 -9.66 -2.46
C SER A 134 0.46 -8.45 -2.55
N ALA A 135 0.27 -7.40 -1.73
CA ALA A 135 0.89 -6.08 -1.88
C ALA A 135 2.35 -6.01 -1.37
N ALA A 136 3.20 -6.94 -1.80
CA ALA A 136 4.57 -7.12 -1.30
C ALA A 136 5.46 -5.87 -1.38
N SER A 137 5.24 -4.99 -2.36
CA SER A 137 6.02 -3.77 -2.55
C SER A 137 5.47 -2.53 -1.85
N LEU A 138 4.36 -2.62 -1.11
CA LEU A 138 3.65 -1.46 -0.56
C LEU A 138 4.46 -0.80 0.55
N VAL A 139 4.84 0.46 0.36
CA VAL A 139 5.65 1.26 1.29
C VAL A 139 4.88 2.44 1.89
N LEU A 140 3.77 2.85 1.29
CA LEU A 140 3.03 4.00 1.79
C LEU A 140 1.53 3.85 1.57
N ILE A 141 0.78 4.06 2.65
CA ILE A 141 -0.64 4.38 2.61
C ILE A 141 -0.76 5.79 3.18
N GLY A 142 -1.22 6.73 2.36
CA GLY A 142 -1.35 8.13 2.74
C GLY A 142 -2.46 8.37 3.77
N ASP A 143 -2.36 9.50 4.47
CA ASP A 143 -3.39 9.91 5.42
C ASP A 143 -4.77 9.94 4.75
N TYR A 144 -5.80 9.51 5.49
CA TYR A 144 -7.19 9.44 5.02
C TYR A 144 -7.45 8.54 3.81
N ALA A 145 -6.47 7.74 3.35
CA ALA A 145 -6.59 6.93 2.12
C ALA A 145 -7.89 6.12 2.05
N PHE A 146 -8.37 5.57 3.17
CA PHE A 146 -9.61 4.81 3.29
C PHE A 146 -10.54 5.38 4.37
N ALA A 147 -10.39 6.64 4.76
CA ALA A 147 -11.32 7.25 5.70
C ALA A 147 -12.72 7.40 5.06
N ASP A 148 -13.77 7.34 5.89
CA ASP A 148 -15.16 7.39 5.43
C ASP A 148 -15.47 6.29 4.39
N THR A 149 -14.97 5.07 4.67
CA THR A 149 -15.32 3.83 3.95
C THR A 149 -16.08 2.88 4.87
N ASP A 150 -16.70 1.85 4.30
CA ASP A 150 -17.40 0.79 5.03
C ASP A 150 -16.46 -0.36 5.47
N ILE A 151 -15.14 -0.14 5.41
CA ILE A 151 -14.13 -1.12 5.84
C ILE A 151 -14.24 -1.31 7.35
N THR A 152 -14.38 -2.56 7.77
CA THR A 152 -14.47 -2.92 9.20
C THR A 152 -13.56 -4.09 9.52
N GLY A 153 -13.36 -4.34 10.82
CA GLY A 153 -12.60 -5.51 11.28
C GLY A 153 -11.09 -5.29 11.27
N THR A 154 -10.34 -6.29 10.81
CA THR A 154 -8.88 -6.32 10.90
C THR A 154 -8.25 -6.35 9.51
N ILE A 155 -7.44 -5.33 9.20
CA ILE A 155 -6.65 -5.29 7.98
C ILE A 155 -5.24 -5.79 8.29
N LYS A 156 -4.80 -6.78 7.49
CA LYS A 156 -3.44 -7.30 7.55
C LYS A 156 -2.57 -6.53 6.57
N THR A 157 -1.54 -5.84 7.06
CA THR A 157 -0.60 -5.14 6.17
C THR A 157 0.62 -6.00 5.89
N PRO A 158 1.16 -5.97 4.66
CA PRO A 158 2.47 -6.51 4.37
C PRO A 158 3.53 -5.73 5.13
N PHE A 159 4.64 -6.41 5.38
CA PHE A 159 5.75 -5.93 6.18
C PHE A 159 6.28 -4.54 5.73
N THR A 160 6.27 -4.29 4.43
CA THR A 160 6.95 -3.16 3.79
C THR A 160 6.31 -1.80 4.05
N VAL A 161 5.09 -1.76 4.59
CA VAL A 161 4.41 -0.52 4.95
C VAL A 161 4.98 -0.05 6.30
N PRO A 162 5.83 0.99 6.35
CA PRO A 162 6.31 1.54 7.60
C PRO A 162 5.10 1.87 8.45
N THR A 163 5.18 1.55 9.74
CA THR A 163 4.22 1.82 10.81
C THR A 163 3.95 3.32 11.05
N TYR A 164 4.07 4.15 10.02
CA TYR A 164 3.71 5.56 9.98
C TYR A 164 2.30 5.77 9.41
N ASN A 165 1.36 4.89 9.76
CA ASN A 165 -0.08 5.21 9.69
C ASN A 165 -0.46 5.91 11.00
N LYS A 166 -0.04 7.18 11.16
CA LYS A 166 -0.52 8.00 12.28
C LYS A 166 -1.98 8.39 12.04
N GLY A 167 -2.89 7.51 12.44
CA GLY A 167 -4.20 7.87 12.98
C GLY A 167 -5.40 7.76 12.05
N ASN A 168 -5.33 8.21 10.79
CA ASN A 168 -6.58 8.52 10.06
C ASN A 168 -6.72 7.84 8.70
N SER A 169 -5.83 6.91 8.32
CA SER A 169 -5.89 6.27 6.99
C SER A 169 -7.04 5.29 6.83
N PHE A 170 -7.65 4.82 7.91
CA PHE A 170 -8.74 3.84 7.92
C PHE A 170 -9.92 4.36 8.75
N PRO A 171 -11.13 3.81 8.57
CA PRO A 171 -12.28 4.14 9.42
C PRO A 171 -12.05 3.83 10.90
N ASP A 172 -12.78 4.53 11.76
CA ASP A 172 -12.75 4.27 13.20
C ASP A 172 -13.15 2.82 13.51
N GLY A 173 -12.39 2.17 14.39
CA GLY A 173 -12.63 0.78 14.80
C GLY A 173 -11.94 -0.28 13.93
N VAL A 174 -11.30 0.10 12.81
CA VAL A 174 -10.43 -0.81 12.06
C VAL A 174 -9.14 -1.06 12.83
N SER A 175 -8.83 -2.34 13.05
CA SER A 175 -7.57 -2.77 13.64
C SER A 175 -6.55 -3.09 12.55
N ILE A 176 -5.37 -2.47 12.60
CA ILE A 176 -4.28 -2.76 11.67
C ILE A 176 -3.32 -3.73 12.33
N VAL A 177 -3.18 -4.92 11.75
CA VAL A 177 -2.22 -5.93 12.19
C VAL A 177 -1.17 -6.09 11.10
N SER A 178 0.05 -5.65 11.38
CA SER A 178 1.16 -5.93 10.46
C SER A 178 1.52 -7.40 10.55
N THR A 179 1.30 -8.14 9.46
CA THR A 179 1.80 -9.51 9.35
C THR A 179 3.20 -9.47 8.76
N ILE A 180 4.16 -9.92 9.54
CA ILE A 180 5.56 -9.92 9.19
C ILE A 180 5.94 -11.38 8.95
N PRO A 181 6.13 -11.81 7.68
CA PRO A 181 6.48 -13.19 7.40
C PRO A 181 7.74 -13.61 8.17
N GLY A 182 7.60 -14.65 8.98
CA GLY A 182 8.64 -15.20 9.85
C GLY A 182 9.04 -14.37 11.06
N LEU A 183 8.42 -13.21 11.33
CA LEU A 183 8.49 -12.59 12.66
C LEU A 183 7.36 -13.15 13.52
N THR A 184 7.74 -13.83 14.59
CA THR A 184 6.79 -14.40 15.53
C THR A 184 7.14 -13.93 16.93
N LYS A 185 6.12 -13.66 17.75
CA LYS A 185 6.35 -13.53 19.19
C LYS A 185 6.67 -14.93 19.71
N CYS A 186 7.77 -15.06 20.43
CA CYS A 186 8.15 -16.33 21.03
C CYS A 186 6.99 -16.88 21.87
N ALA A 187 6.74 -18.19 21.79
CA ALA A 187 5.81 -18.84 22.70
C ALA A 187 6.30 -18.61 24.13
N VAL A 188 5.40 -18.09 24.97
CA VAL A 188 5.65 -17.65 26.35
C VAL A 188 6.60 -18.61 27.05
N ALA A 189 7.82 -18.16 27.35
CA ALA A 189 8.70 -18.90 28.25
C ALA A 189 8.06 -18.96 29.65
N PRO A 190 8.36 -19.98 30.46
CA PRO A 190 7.82 -20.11 31.81
C PRO A 190 8.01 -18.82 32.61
N SER A 191 7.07 -18.52 33.51
CA SER A 191 6.97 -17.27 34.29
C SER A 191 8.33 -16.66 34.65
N GLY A 192 8.63 -15.47 34.11
CA GLY A 192 9.84 -14.69 34.43
C GLY A 192 10.82 -14.46 33.28
N ALA A 193 10.53 -14.93 32.06
CA ALA A 193 11.31 -14.57 30.88
C ALA A 193 10.84 -13.27 30.24
N GLU A 194 11.79 -12.44 29.82
CA GLU A 194 11.52 -11.23 29.04
C GLU A 194 10.81 -11.59 27.72
N PRO A 195 9.87 -10.76 27.22
CA PRO A 195 9.24 -10.99 25.93
C PRO A 195 10.32 -11.14 24.84
N CYS A 196 10.10 -12.03 23.88
CA CYS A 196 10.98 -12.11 22.72
C CYS A 196 10.23 -12.25 21.41
N TRP A 197 10.94 -11.87 20.36
CA TRP A 197 10.52 -11.91 18.97
C TRP A 197 11.56 -12.71 18.20
N GLU A 198 11.09 -13.57 17.30
CA GLU A 198 11.93 -14.37 16.43
C GLU A 198 11.66 -13.99 14.99
N LEU A 199 12.67 -13.50 14.27
CA LEU A 199 12.64 -13.27 12.82
C LEU A 199 13.31 -14.43 12.08
N ALA A 200 12.63 -15.58 12.04
CA ALA A 200 13.09 -16.80 11.39
C ALA A 200 12.44 -17.01 10.02
N ASN A 201 12.52 -15.99 9.16
CA ASN A 201 12.08 -16.13 7.77
C ASN A 201 13.22 -16.63 6.89
N SER A 202 13.12 -17.86 6.38
CA SER A 202 14.11 -18.45 5.48
C SER A 202 14.28 -17.71 4.15
N THR A 203 13.35 -16.82 3.79
CA THR A 203 13.42 -16.00 2.56
C THR A 203 13.75 -14.53 2.83
N MET A 204 13.82 -14.08 4.08
CA MET A 204 14.17 -12.70 4.40
C MET A 204 15.69 -12.57 4.55
N GLU A 205 16.37 -12.46 3.41
CA GLU A 205 17.83 -12.25 3.39
C GLU A 205 18.18 -10.78 3.68
N ASP A 206 17.38 -9.84 3.19
CA ASP A 206 17.60 -8.41 3.38
C ASP A 206 16.46 -7.79 4.18
N ILE A 207 16.75 -7.31 5.39
CA ILE A 207 15.82 -6.50 6.18
C ILE A 207 15.87 -5.07 5.63
N PRO A 208 14.78 -4.55 5.02
CA PRO A 208 14.82 -3.24 4.36
C PRO A 208 15.06 -2.05 5.30
N LYS A 209 15.42 -0.91 4.70
CA LYS A 209 15.50 0.36 5.43
C LYS A 209 14.16 0.69 6.11
N ASP A 210 14.22 1.30 7.29
CA ASP A 210 13.06 1.72 8.09
C ASP A 210 12.07 0.59 8.49
N PHE A 211 12.41 -0.70 8.30
CA PHE A 211 11.63 -1.93 8.59
C PHE A 211 10.51 -1.76 9.65
N LEU A 212 10.88 -1.75 10.92
CA LEU A 212 10.04 -1.62 12.11
C LEU A 212 10.33 -0.35 12.88
N LYS A 213 10.74 0.71 12.18
CA LYS A 213 11.06 1.99 12.80
C LYS A 213 9.84 2.56 13.53
N GLY A 214 10.01 2.91 14.81
CA GLY A 214 8.98 3.51 15.64
C GLY A 214 7.96 2.53 16.20
N ASN A 215 8.10 1.23 15.93
CA ASN A 215 7.18 0.22 16.46
C ASN A 215 7.49 -0.04 17.94
N THR A 216 6.66 0.51 18.82
CA THR A 216 6.77 0.42 20.29
C THR A 216 6.19 -0.88 20.86
N ASP A 217 5.53 -1.70 20.05
CA ASP A 217 4.99 -3.00 20.50
C ASP A 217 6.08 -4.08 20.49
N LEU A 218 7.14 -3.88 19.68
CA LEU A 218 8.37 -4.67 19.73
C LEU A 218 9.08 -4.40 21.05
N THR A 219 8.89 -5.31 21.99
CA THR A 219 9.45 -5.29 23.34
C THR A 219 10.33 -6.51 23.59
N GLY A 220 11.30 -6.37 24.49
CA GLY A 220 12.22 -7.44 24.89
C GLY A 220 13.24 -7.81 23.81
N THR A 221 13.56 -9.10 23.64
CA THR A 221 14.68 -9.54 22.79
C THR A 221 14.26 -9.89 21.36
N LEU A 222 14.92 -9.34 20.34
CA LEU A 222 14.77 -9.75 18.93
C LEU A 222 15.84 -10.79 18.55
N LYS A 223 15.42 -12.00 18.22
CA LYS A 223 16.22 -13.08 17.63
C LYS A 223 16.22 -12.97 16.11
N LEU A 224 17.39 -12.97 15.48
CA LEU A 224 17.54 -12.99 14.01
C LEU A 224 17.87 -14.40 13.50
N GLY A 225 17.13 -14.83 12.48
CA GLY A 225 17.35 -16.14 11.84
C GLY A 225 18.56 -16.17 10.90
N ALA A 226 19.04 -17.38 10.62
CA ALA A 226 20.28 -17.65 9.87
C ALA A 226 20.31 -17.16 8.41
N ALA A 227 19.15 -16.86 7.81
CA ALA A 227 19.06 -16.38 6.44
C ALA A 227 19.37 -14.88 6.30
N VAL A 228 19.25 -14.09 7.37
CA VAL A 228 19.43 -12.63 7.32
C VAL A 228 20.89 -12.29 7.01
N LYS A 229 21.11 -11.60 5.90
CA LYS A 229 22.40 -11.07 5.43
C LYS A 229 22.57 -9.61 5.73
N THR A 230 21.52 -8.80 5.58
CA THR A 230 21.64 -7.35 5.78
C THR A 230 20.52 -6.79 6.66
N ILE A 231 20.88 -5.82 7.51
CA ILE A 231 19.93 -4.99 8.24
C ILE A 231 19.97 -3.58 7.67
N GLY A 232 18.85 -3.08 7.16
CA GLY A 232 18.76 -1.78 6.52
C GLY A 232 18.92 -0.59 7.47
N LYS A 233 19.26 0.56 6.90
CA LYS A 233 19.31 1.85 7.60
C LYS A 233 18.01 2.13 8.36
N ASN A 234 18.10 2.53 9.63
CA ASN A 234 16.95 2.77 10.52
C ASN A 234 15.98 1.57 10.73
N ALA A 235 16.33 0.34 10.38
CA ALA A 235 15.39 -0.80 10.36
C ALA A 235 14.55 -0.92 11.64
N PHE A 236 15.15 -0.86 12.82
CA PHE A 236 14.50 -0.96 14.13
C PHE A 236 14.72 0.30 14.96
N ARG A 237 14.77 1.48 14.33
CA ARG A 237 15.01 2.75 15.02
C ARG A 237 13.80 3.12 15.87
N SER A 238 14.00 3.55 17.11
CA SER A 238 12.93 4.02 18.01
C SER A 238 11.87 2.95 18.34
N THR A 239 12.30 1.72 18.56
CA THR A 239 11.47 0.61 19.07
C THR A 239 11.69 0.43 20.58
N ASN A 240 10.86 -0.39 21.24
CA ASN A 240 11.01 -0.74 22.65
C ASN A 240 11.78 -2.07 22.87
N LEU A 241 12.57 -2.51 21.89
CA LEU A 241 13.41 -3.70 22.05
C LEU A 241 14.49 -3.43 23.10
N GLU A 242 14.71 -4.41 23.96
CA GLU A 242 15.67 -4.38 25.06
C GLU A 242 16.86 -5.31 24.80
N GLY A 243 16.72 -6.26 23.86
CA GLY A 243 17.75 -7.21 23.48
C GLY A 243 17.78 -7.49 21.98
N LEU A 244 18.95 -7.92 21.49
CA LEU A 244 19.16 -8.41 20.13
C LEU A 244 20.01 -9.67 20.20
N ASP A 245 19.45 -10.80 19.80
CA ASP A 245 20.12 -12.10 19.75
C ASP A 245 20.54 -12.41 18.31
N LEU A 246 21.87 -12.43 18.10
CA LEU A 246 22.51 -12.72 16.82
C LEU A 246 23.15 -14.12 16.79
N SER A 247 22.94 -14.95 17.82
CA SER A 247 23.60 -16.27 17.95
C SER A 247 23.30 -17.21 16.79
N GLU A 248 22.13 -17.07 16.15
CA GLU A 248 21.70 -17.84 14.98
C GLU A 248 21.91 -17.09 13.65
N ALA A 249 22.31 -15.82 13.65
CA ALA A 249 22.43 -14.96 12.47
C ALA A 249 23.74 -15.20 11.67
N ALA A 250 24.03 -16.46 11.33
CA ALA A 250 25.31 -16.89 10.75
C ALA A 250 25.66 -16.26 9.38
N SER A 251 24.66 -15.77 8.64
CA SER A 251 24.86 -15.15 7.32
C SER A 251 24.92 -13.63 7.36
N LEU A 252 24.87 -13.00 8.54
CA LEU A 252 24.78 -11.55 8.68
C LEU A 252 26.09 -10.88 8.24
N GLU A 253 26.01 -10.08 7.17
CA GLU A 253 27.13 -9.38 6.55
C GLU A 253 27.20 -7.90 6.95
N SER A 254 26.04 -7.24 7.13
CA SER A 254 26.02 -5.81 7.42
C SER A 254 24.82 -5.35 8.25
N ILE A 255 25.06 -4.32 9.07
CA ILE A 255 24.04 -3.56 9.79
C ILE A 255 24.15 -2.10 9.36
N GLY A 256 23.08 -1.58 8.79
CA GLY A 256 23.01 -0.24 8.21
C GLY A 256 22.95 0.87 9.27
N ASP A 257 23.27 2.09 8.84
CA ASP A 257 23.33 3.25 9.72
C ASP A 257 22.05 3.41 10.55
N TYR A 258 22.22 3.68 11.85
CA TYR A 258 21.11 3.96 12.75
C TYR A 258 20.05 2.86 12.83
N ALA A 259 20.37 1.62 12.41
CA ALA A 259 19.42 0.50 12.41
C ALA A 259 18.67 0.36 13.73
N PHE A 260 19.34 0.54 14.88
CA PHE A 260 18.73 0.46 16.21
C PHE A 260 18.80 1.80 16.98
N ARG A 261 18.89 2.94 16.28
CA ARG A 261 19.04 4.25 16.96
C ARG A 261 17.81 4.55 17.83
N GLY A 262 18.02 4.90 19.09
CA GLY A 262 16.92 5.23 20.02
C GLY A 262 16.07 4.01 20.40
N THR A 263 16.66 2.82 20.30
CA THR A 263 16.15 1.56 20.81
C THR A 263 17.12 1.13 21.91
N ASP A 264 16.62 0.88 23.12
CA ASP A 264 17.43 0.68 24.33
C ASP A 264 17.90 -0.78 24.46
N ILE A 265 18.69 -1.24 23.49
CA ILE A 265 19.30 -2.59 23.53
C ILE A 265 20.35 -2.61 24.64
N THR A 266 20.02 -3.27 25.75
CA THR A 266 20.84 -3.35 26.97
C THR A 266 21.35 -4.77 27.28
N GLY A 267 20.97 -5.77 26.47
CA GLY A 267 21.44 -7.17 26.55
C GLY A 267 22.64 -7.53 25.66
N THR A 268 23.19 -8.73 25.87
CA THR A 268 24.37 -9.30 25.17
C THR A 268 24.19 -9.34 23.65
N LEU A 269 25.19 -8.79 22.93
CA LEU A 269 25.50 -9.16 21.54
C LEU A 269 26.07 -10.59 21.46
#